data_AF-A0A5B7K8R6-F1
#
_entry.id   AF-A0A5B7K8R6-F1
#
_cell.length_a   1.000
_cell.length_b   1.000
_cell.length_c   1.000
_cell.angle_alpha   90.00
_cell.angle_beta   90.00
_cell.angle_gamma   90.00
#
_symmetry.space_group_name_H-M   'P 1'
#
loop_
_entity.id
_entity.type
_entity.pdbx_description
1 polymer ?
#
loop_
_entity_poly.entity_id
_entity_poly.type
_entity_poly.pdbx_seq_one_letter_code
_entity_poly.pdbx_strand_id
1 'polypeptide(L)' 'MNESFKTVFTEEDFTELNRTLHYTGLLDIIVHKQEIGRILENLDARKMMGLDGMSGWALKECKDQLL' A
#
# COMPACT_ATOMS: atom_id res chain seq x y z
N MET A 1 -15.33 25.79 14.26
CA MET A 1 -14.95 24.36 14.39
C MET A 1 -14.95 24.07 15.89
N ASN A 2 -15.70 23.08 16.39
CA ASN A 2 -15.78 22.85 17.84
C ASN A 2 -14.50 22.13 18.33
N GLU A 3 -14.06 22.43 19.55
CA GLU A 3 -12.84 21.84 20.12
C GLU A 3 -12.96 20.32 20.32
N SER A 4 -14.18 19.78 20.53
CA SER A 4 -14.44 18.33 20.62
C SER A 4 -14.23 17.55 19.31
N PHE A 5 -14.25 18.22 18.15
CA PHE A 5 -14.01 17.60 16.85
C PHE A 5 -12.51 17.55 16.51
N LYS A 6 -11.70 18.35 17.22
CA LYS A 6 -10.25 18.44 17.01
C LYS A 6 -9.48 17.32 17.71
N THR A 7 -10.04 16.77 18.78
CA THR A 7 -9.40 15.75 19.64
C THR A 7 -9.54 14.31 19.14
N VAL A 8 -10.38 14.05 18.13
CA VAL A 8 -10.55 12.71 17.54
C VAL A 8 -9.54 12.46 16.41
N PHE A 9 -8.90 13.52 15.90
CA PHE A 9 -7.95 13.47 14.79
C PHE A 9 -6.62 14.14 15.13
N THR A 10 -6.05 13.87 16.31
CA THR A 10 -4.62 14.12 16.53
C THR A 10 -3.82 13.14 15.70
N GLU A 11 -3.31 13.64 14.58
CA GLU A 11 -2.45 12.97 13.60
C GLU A 11 -1.13 12.46 14.21
N GLU A 12 -0.77 12.99 15.38
CA GLU A 12 0.50 12.78 16.08
C GLU A 12 0.63 11.35 16.64
N ASP A 13 -0.43 10.79 17.23
CA ASP A 13 -0.36 9.46 17.88
C ASP A 13 -0.30 8.29 16.87
N PHE A 14 -0.87 8.46 15.67
CA PHE A 14 -0.84 7.43 14.63
C PHE A 14 0.43 7.46 13.77
N THR A 15 1.08 8.62 13.64
CA THR A 15 2.33 8.72 12.87
C THR A 15 3.55 8.30 13.66
N GLU A 16 3.60 8.53 14.97
CA GLU A 16 4.83 8.34 15.75
C GLU A 16 5.08 6.88 16.18
N LEU A 17 4.04 6.14 16.60
CA LEU A 17 4.16 4.72 16.95
C LEU A 17 4.51 3.85 15.72
N ASN A 18 3.95 4.21 14.56
CA ASN A 18 4.12 3.44 13.34
C ASN A 18 5.46 3.71 12.64
N ARG A 19 6.01 4.93 12.76
CA ARG A 19 7.32 5.28 12.18
C ARG A 19 8.46 4.45 12.73
N THR A 20 8.41 4.02 14.00
CA THR A 20 9.55 3.34 14.64
C THR A 20 9.53 1.82 14.45
N LEU A 21 8.35 1.20 14.38
CA LEU A 21 8.21 -0.25 14.16
C LEU A 21 8.18 -0.67 12.68
N HIS A 22 7.70 0.18 11.76
CA HIS A 22 7.64 -0.15 10.34
C HIS A 22 8.92 0.16 9.55
N TYR A 23 9.77 1.07 10.03
CA TYR A 23 10.96 1.45 9.26
C TYR A 23 11.99 0.31 9.17
N THR A 24 12.25 -0.42 10.24
CA THR A 24 13.21 -1.53 10.21
C THR A 24 12.70 -2.69 9.36
N GLY A 25 11.42 -3.04 9.48
CA GLY A 25 10.84 -4.19 8.77
C GLY A 25 10.62 -3.96 7.27
N LEU A 26 10.26 -2.75 6.83
CA LEU A 26 10.06 -2.46 5.41
C LEU A 26 11.36 -2.15 4.66
N LEU A 27 12.34 -1.53 5.34
CA LEU A 27 13.66 -1.25 4.73
C LEU A 27 14.47 -2.52 4.45
N ASP A 28 14.27 -3.57 5.24
CA ASP A 28 14.95 -4.86 5.07
C ASP A 28 14.30 -5.75 3.99
N ILE A 29 13.14 -5.36 3.44
CA ILE A 29 12.49 -6.13 2.36
C ILE A 29 13.18 -5.82 1.04
N ILE A 30 13.98 -6.77 0.58
CA ILE A 30 14.55 -6.72 -0.76
C ILE A 30 13.43 -6.98 -1.77
N VAL A 31 13.07 -5.94 -2.53
CA VAL A 31 12.06 -6.03 -3.58
C VAL A 31 12.72 -6.21 -4.94
N HIS A 32 12.50 -7.37 -5.56
CA HIS A 32 12.94 -7.64 -6.93
C HIS A 32 11.86 -7.26 -7.95
N LYS A 33 12.07 -6.16 -8.68
CA LYS A 33 11.12 -5.66 -9.71
C LYS A 33 10.72 -6.73 -10.74
N GLN A 34 11.68 -7.55 -11.17
CA GLN A 34 11.44 -8.64 -12.14
C GLN A 34 10.51 -9.71 -11.58
N GLU A 35 10.65 -10.04 -10.29
CA GLU A 35 9.79 -11.02 -9.63
C GLU A 35 8.37 -10.48 -9.46
N ILE A 36 8.23 -9.22 -9.04
CA ILE A 36 6.92 -8.55 -8.98
C ILE A 36 6.27 -8.51 -10.37
N GLY A 37 7.00 -8.11 -11.41
CA GLY A 37 6.49 -8.08 -12.77
C GLY A 37 5.96 -9.45 -13.24
N ARG A 38 6.71 -10.53 -12.95
CA ARG A 38 6.30 -11.91 -13.26
C ARG A 38 5.03 -12.32 -12.51
N ILE A 39 4.89 -11.93 -11.24
CA ILE A 39 3.69 -12.22 -10.44
C ILE A 39 2.49 -11.48 -11.02
N LEU A 40 2.66 -10.20 -11.36
CA LEU A 40 1.60 -9.36 -11.91
C LEU A 40 1.17 -9.80 -13.32
N GLU A 41 2.06 -10.40 -14.12
CA GLU A 41 1.74 -10.90 -15.46
C GLU A 41 0.70 -12.05 -15.43
N ASN A 42 0.72 -12.86 -14.38
CA ASN A 42 -0.19 -13.99 -14.23
C ASN A 42 -1.57 -13.60 -13.68
N LEU A 43 -1.79 -12.32 -13.33
CA LEU A 43 -3.06 -11.84 -12.80
C LEU A 43 -4.07 -11.53 -13.91
N ASP A 44 -5.26 -12.12 -13.84
CA ASP A 44 -6.39 -11.71 -14.68
C ASP A 44 -7.05 -10.46 -14.09
N ALA A 45 -6.63 -9.29 -14.58
CA ALA A 45 -7.09 -7.99 -14.11
C ALA A 45 -8.63 -7.81 -14.13
N ARG A 46 -9.34 -8.58 -14.95
CA ARG A 46 -10.80 -8.52 -15.07
C ARG A 46 -11.55 -9.29 -13.98
N LYS A 47 -10.88 -10.25 -13.33
CA LYS A 47 -11.49 -11.13 -12.32
C LYS A 47 -11.05 -10.78 -10.91
N MET A 48 -10.01 -9.96 -10.77
CA MET A 48 -9.42 -9.63 -9.48
C MET A 48 -10.06 -8.37 -8.90
N MET A 49 -10.65 -8.54 -7.72
CA MET A 49 -11.11 -7.47 -6.84
C MET A 49 -10.52 -7.77 -5.47
N GLY A 50 -9.72 -6.85 -4.93
CA GLY A 50 -9.22 -6.96 -3.57
C GLY A 50 -10.37 -6.88 -2.56
N LEU A 51 -10.16 -7.40 -1.35
CA LEU A 51 -11.11 -7.25 -0.24
C LEU A 51 -11.31 -5.78 0.16
N ASP A 52 -10.34 -4.94 -0.18
CA ASP A 52 -10.35 -3.48 -0.07
C ASP A 52 -11.06 -2.78 -1.26
N GLY A 53 -11.58 -3.54 -2.23
CA GLY A 53 -12.21 -2.99 -3.43
C GLY A 53 -11.22 -2.54 -4.51
N MET A 54 -9.92 -2.82 -4.36
CA MET A 54 -8.93 -2.52 -5.39
C MET A 54 -9.14 -3.40 -6.61
N SER A 55 -9.34 -2.77 -7.76
CA SER A 55 -9.48 -3.50 -9.02
C SER A 55 -8.15 -4.08 -9.50
N GLY A 56 -8.18 -5.23 -10.16
CA GLY A 56 -7.01 -5.80 -10.82
C GLY A 56 -6.39 -4.88 -11.89
N TRP A 57 -7.15 -3.91 -12.40
CA TRP A 57 -6.65 -2.86 -13.29
C TRP A 57 -5.66 -1.92 -12.60
N ALA A 58 -5.88 -1.58 -11.32
CA ALA A 58 -4.93 -0.76 -10.57
C ALA A 58 -3.58 -1.47 -10.41
N LEU A 59 -3.58 -2.79 -10.20
CA LEU A 59 -2.35 -3.59 -10.14
C LEU A 59 -1.67 -3.69 -11.51
N LYS A 60 -2.43 -3.74 -12.60
CA LYS A 60 -1.88 -3.70 -13.96
C LYS A 60 -1.18 -2.37 -14.25
N GLU A 61 -1.79 -1.25 -13.85
CA GLU A 61 -1.18 0.07 -13.97
C GLU A 61 0.13 0.16 -13.17
N CYS A 62 0.17 -0.38 -11.94
CA CYS A 62 1.41 -0.46 -11.16
C CYS A 62 2.52 -1.26 -11.87
N LYS A 63 2.16 -2.33 -12.60
CA LYS A 63 3.12 -3.12 -13.38
C LYS A 63 3.75 -2.28 -14.49
N ASP A 64 2.94 -1.53 -15.21
CA ASP A 64 3.40 -0.73 -16.36
C ASP A 64 4.32 0.41 -15.90
N GLN A 65 4.18 0.89 -14.66
CA GLN A 65 5.07 1.86 -14.02
C GLN A 65 6.36 1.26 -13.40
N LEU A 66 6.43 -0.07 -13.27
CA LEU A 66 7.62 -0.76 -12.75
C LEU A 66 8.71 -0.98 -13.82
N LEU A 67 8.33 -0.95 -15.11
CA LEU A 67 9.21 -1.02 -16.29
C LEU A 67 9.93 0.31 -16.53
#